data_AF-M5RJK8-F1
#
_entry.id   AF-M5RJK8-F1
#
_cell.length_a   1.000
_cell.length_b   1.000
_cell.length_c   1.000
_cell.angle_alpha   90.00
_cell.angle_beta   90.00
_cell.angle_gamma   90.00
#
_symmetry.space_group_name_H-M   'P 1'
#
loop_
_entity.id
_entity.type
_entity.pdbx_description
1 polymer ?
#
loop_
_entity_poly.entity_id
_entity_poly.type
_entity_poly.pdbx_seq_one_letter_code
_entity_poly.pdbx_strand_id
1 'polypeptide(L)'
;MSTHPGPNPAANPFVEPYVEIWNQFLEQANETTRRMMQSDDGHADPRLWQRRWMQATSQSIDAYLRSPFFLNAMKQNMDAIIETKMKVNDLQKEFTRNANIPTASDISGLFERVRGMDEMILARLSEIQDRLDKIESALQDDTDRNTRDTPKN
;
A
#
# COMPACT_ATOMS: atom_id res chain seq x y z
N MET A 1 -3.48 34.25 34.42
CA MET A 1 -3.93 33.76 33.10
C MET A 1 -3.21 32.45 32.84
N SER A 2 -3.86 31.33 33.13
CA SER A 2 -3.29 29.99 32.93
C SER A 2 -3.74 29.46 31.58
N THR A 3 -2.83 29.37 30.64
CA THR A 3 -3.06 28.71 29.35
C THR A 3 -3.05 27.20 29.58
N HIS A 4 -4.22 26.59 29.71
CA HIS A 4 -4.34 25.14 29.57
C HIS A 4 -3.98 24.78 28.13
N PRO A 5 -2.96 23.93 27.87
CA PRO A 5 -2.75 23.37 26.55
C PRO A 5 -3.97 22.48 26.26
N GLY A 6 -4.78 22.88 25.28
CA GLY A 6 -5.89 22.06 24.81
C GLY A 6 -5.39 20.70 24.31
N PRO A 7 -6.23 19.66 24.35
CA PRO A 7 -5.87 18.34 23.86
C PRO A 7 -5.43 18.47 22.39
N ASN A 8 -4.18 18.12 22.11
CA ASN A 8 -3.59 18.24 20.79
C ASN A 8 -4.30 17.25 19.85
N PRO A 9 -5.11 17.71 18.87
CA PRO A 9 -5.94 16.84 18.04
C PRO A 9 -5.15 15.98 17.04
N ALA A 10 -3.82 15.98 17.11
CA ALA A 10 -2.91 15.29 16.20
C ALA A 10 -2.10 14.15 16.86
N ALA A 11 -2.25 13.90 18.16
CA ALA A 11 -1.56 12.79 18.82
C ALA A 11 -2.25 11.48 18.44
N ASN A 12 -1.82 10.90 17.33
CA ASN A 12 -2.16 9.53 17.00
C ASN A 12 -1.73 8.64 18.18
N PRO A 13 -2.64 7.89 18.83
CA PRO A 13 -2.32 7.07 20.00
C PRO A 13 -1.26 5.99 19.70
N PHE A 14 -1.01 5.69 18.43
CA PHE A 14 0.08 4.81 17.99
C PHE A 14 1.47 5.49 18.02
N VAL A 15 1.53 6.83 18.01
CA VAL A 15 2.77 7.62 17.97
C VAL A 15 3.14 8.14 19.36
N GLU A 16 2.18 8.19 20.28
CA GLU A 16 2.35 8.64 21.66
C GLU A 16 3.48 7.89 22.41
N PRO A 17 3.58 6.55 22.36
CA PRO A 17 4.65 5.81 23.03
C PRO A 17 6.03 6.12 22.44
N TYR A 18 6.10 6.40 21.14
CA TYR A 18 7.35 6.77 20.46
C TYR A 18 7.82 8.15 20.90
N VAL A 19 6.90 9.12 20.98
CA VAL A 19 7.18 10.47 21.45
C VAL A 19 7.66 10.46 22.90
N GLU A 20 7.06 9.64 23.75
CA GLU A 20 7.46 9.51 25.15
C GLU A 20 8.90 8.99 25.30
N ILE A 21 9.28 7.97 24.53
CA ILE A 21 10.65 7.43 24.51
C ILE A 21 11.66 8.52 24.10
N TRP A 22 11.35 9.29 23.06
CA TRP A 22 12.22 10.39 22.62
C TRP A 22 12.29 11.53 23.61
N ASN A 23 11.19 11.85 24.28
CA ASN A 23 11.16 12.87 25.33
C ASN A 23 12.08 12.47 26.49
N GLN A 24 12.00 11.22 26.97
CA GLN A 24 12.88 10.71 28.01
C GLN A 24 14.35 10.74 27.58
N PHE A 25 14.64 10.34 26.34
CA PHE A 25 16.00 10.41 25.80
C PHE A 25 16.54 11.85 25.75
N LEU A 26 15.74 12.80 25.26
CA LEU A 26 16.11 14.21 25.16
C LEU A 26 16.31 14.84 26.53
N GLU A 27 15.47 14.50 27.51
CA GLU A 27 15.59 14.97 28.89
C GLU A 27 16.92 14.50 29.50
N GLN A 28 17.24 13.21 29.36
CA GLN A 28 18.51 12.65 29.83
C GLN A 28 19.74 13.26 29.13
N ALA A 29 19.64 13.50 27.82
CA ALA A 29 20.69 14.15 27.04
C ALA A 29 20.91 15.62 27.48
N ASN A 30 19.83 16.33 27.79
CA ASN A 30 19.87 17.71 28.26
C ASN A 30 20.51 17.81 29.64
N GLU A 31 20.16 16.90 30.56
CA GLU A 31 20.81 16.82 31.88
C GLU A 31 22.32 16.56 31.77
N THR A 32 22.71 15.63 30.90
CA THR A 32 24.12 15.29 30.67
C THR A 32 24.89 16.48 30.11
N THR A 33 24.30 17.18 29.14
CA THR A 33 24.88 18.40 28.56
C THR A 33 25.03 19.49 29.61
N ARG A 34 24.02 19.69 30.47
CA ARG A 34 24.04 20.68 31.54
C ARG A 34 25.17 20.44 32.54
N ARG A 35 25.39 19.18 32.94
CA ARG A 35 26.50 18.80 33.82
C ARG A 35 27.86 19.07 33.18
N MET A 36 27.99 18.80 31.88
CA MET A 36 29.22 19.06 31.14
C MET A 36 29.52 20.56 31.03
N MET A 37 28.50 21.40 30.78
CA MET A 37 28.66 22.86 30.72
C MET A 37 29.06 23.47 32.07
N GLN A 38 28.64 22.87 33.18
CA GLN A 38 29.02 23.33 34.53
C GLN A 38 30.47 22.99 34.89
N SER A 39 31.13 22.12 34.13
CA SER A 39 32.50 21.66 34.40
C SER A 39 33.60 22.37 33.62
N ASP A 40 33.26 23.28 32.69
CA ASP A 40 34.24 23.90 31.78
C ASP A 40 34.49 25.37 32.18
N ASP A 41 35.64 25.61 32.83
CA ASP A 41 36.11 26.94 33.26
C ASP A 41 36.60 27.76 32.06
N GLY A 42 35.66 28.36 31.32
CA GLY A 42 35.80 29.68 30.67
C GLY A 42 36.81 29.91 29.53
N HIS A 43 37.67 28.96 29.15
CA HIS A 43 38.76 29.20 28.19
C HIS A 43 38.81 28.27 26.96
N ALA A 44 37.77 27.48 26.68
CA ALA A 44 37.76 26.57 25.54
C ALA A 44 37.45 27.28 24.20
N ASP A 45 38.21 26.94 23.14
CA ASP A 45 37.90 27.31 21.75
C ASP A 45 36.50 26.78 21.37
N PRO A 46 35.54 27.65 20.99
CA PRO A 46 34.15 27.26 20.74
C PRO A 46 34.00 26.22 19.62
N ARG A 47 34.90 26.22 18.62
CA ARG A 47 34.83 25.24 17.51
C ARG A 47 35.26 23.85 17.97
N LEU A 48 36.29 23.78 18.80
CA LEU A 48 36.76 22.53 19.37
C LEU A 48 35.72 21.94 20.33
N TRP A 49 35.09 22.80 21.13
CA TRP A 49 33.99 22.42 22.02
C TRP A 49 32.80 21.86 21.23
N GLN A 50 32.33 22.56 20.20
CA GLN A 50 31.20 22.10 19.38
C GLN A 50 31.46 20.72 18.75
N ARG A 51 32.67 20.52 18.21
CA ARG A 51 33.04 19.23 17.61
C ARG A 51 33.06 18.10 18.64
N ARG A 52 33.61 18.35 19.83
CA ARG A 52 33.65 17.37 20.92
C ARG A 52 32.25 17.05 21.43
N TRP A 53 31.39 18.06 21.57
CA TRP A 53 30.00 17.87 21.95
C TRP A 53 29.25 17.02 20.91
N MET A 54 29.33 17.36 19.62
CA MET A 54 28.69 16.56 18.56
C MET A 54 29.19 15.12 18.54
N GLN A 55 30.49 14.91 18.72
CA GLN A 55 31.08 13.57 18.77
C GLN A 55 30.56 12.78 19.99
N ALA A 56 30.50 13.40 21.16
CA ALA A 56 29.97 12.77 22.38
C ALA A 56 28.48 12.44 22.24
N THR A 57 27.68 13.36 21.71
CA THR A 57 26.25 13.15 21.43
C THR A 57 26.03 12.03 20.42
N SER A 58 26.84 11.98 19.36
CA SER A 58 26.76 10.89 18.38
C SER A 58 27.05 9.54 19.01
N GLN A 59 28.07 9.45 19.88
CA GLN A 59 28.42 8.22 20.58
C GLN A 59 27.34 7.81 21.58
N SER A 60 26.73 8.77 22.30
CA SER A 60 25.66 8.47 23.25
C SER A 60 24.38 7.99 22.54
N ILE A 61 24.03 8.60 21.40
CA ILE A 61 22.90 8.14 20.57
C ILE A 61 23.18 6.72 20.07
N ASP A 62 24.35 6.46 19.50
CA ASP A 62 24.71 5.14 18.98
C ASP A 62 24.68 4.05 20.07
N ALA A 63 25.18 4.37 21.26
CA ALA A 63 25.10 3.47 22.42
C ALA A 63 23.66 3.23 22.87
N TYR A 64 22.82 4.27 22.89
CA TYR A 64 21.40 4.15 23.24
C TYR A 64 20.62 3.31 22.23
N LEU A 65 20.83 3.53 20.92
CA LEU A 65 20.18 2.76 19.85
C LEU A 65 20.55 1.27 19.86
N ARG A 66 21.74 0.93 20.36
CA ARG A 66 22.16 -0.46 20.57
C ARG A 66 21.77 -1.02 21.93
N SER A 67 21.18 -0.21 22.80
CA SER A 67 20.79 -0.67 24.13
C SER A 67 19.69 -1.72 24.03
N PRO A 68 19.71 -2.78 24.86
CA PRO A 68 18.66 -3.79 24.86
C PRO A 68 17.30 -3.19 25.19
N PHE A 69 17.26 -2.12 25.98
CA PHE A 69 16.03 -1.38 26.29
C PHE A 69 15.39 -0.80 25.02
N PHE A 70 16.15 -0.03 24.23
CA PHE A 70 15.64 0.57 23.00
C PHE A 70 15.19 -0.48 21.99
N LEU A 71 16.00 -1.53 21.80
CA LEU A 71 15.66 -2.60 20.86
C LEU A 71 14.39 -3.36 21.28
N ASN A 72 14.22 -3.63 22.58
CA ASN A 72 13.00 -4.26 23.09
C ASN A 72 11.78 -3.36 22.91
N ALA A 73 11.90 -2.07 23.22
CA ALA A 73 10.82 -1.11 23.00
C ALA A 73 10.45 -1.01 21.51
N MET A 74 11.43 -0.97 20.61
CA MET A 74 11.19 -0.94 19.17
C MET A 74 10.52 -2.21 18.68
N LYS A 75 10.95 -3.38 19.18
CA LYS A 75 10.32 -4.65 18.87
C LYS A 75 8.84 -4.67 19.28
N GLN A 76 8.54 -4.30 20.52
CA GLN A 76 7.16 -4.23 21.01
C GLN A 76 6.29 -3.29 20.16
N ASN A 77 6.84 -2.15 19.73
CA ASN A 77 6.13 -1.25 18.83
C ASN A 77 5.87 -1.89 17.45
N MET A 78 6.85 -2.59 16.87
CA MET A 78 6.64 -3.31 15.61
C MET A 78 5.59 -4.41 15.74
N ASP A 79 5.63 -5.18 16.84
CA ASP A 79 4.65 -6.23 17.12
C ASP A 79 3.23 -5.65 17.20
N ALA A 80 3.05 -4.52 17.90
CA ALA A 80 1.76 -3.84 18.00
C ALA A 80 1.25 -3.31 16.64
N ILE A 81 2.15 -2.79 15.79
CA ILE A 81 1.80 -2.34 14.43
C ILE A 81 1.38 -3.52 13.55
N ILE A 82 2.10 -4.64 13.63
CA ILE A 82 1.79 -5.85 12.86
C ILE A 82 0.42 -6.39 13.30
N GLU A 83 0.18 -6.52 14.59
CA GLU A 83 -1.10 -6.98 15.14
C GLU A 83 -2.26 -6.07 14.67
N THR A 84 -2.04 -4.76 14.71
CA THR A 84 -3.04 -3.78 14.24
C THR A 84 -3.31 -3.96 12.75
N LYS A 85 -2.29 -4.14 11.92
CA LYS A 85 -2.47 -4.42 10.48
C LYS A 85 -3.22 -5.72 10.23
N MET A 86 -2.93 -6.77 10.99
CA MET A 86 -3.65 -8.05 10.85
C MET A 86 -5.14 -7.86 11.17
N LYS A 87 -5.46 -7.19 12.28
CA LYS A 87 -6.85 -6.87 12.66
C LYS A 87 -7.56 -6.03 11.61
N VAL A 88 -6.88 -5.03 11.02
CA VAL A 88 -7.45 -4.22 9.93
C VAL A 88 -7.72 -5.06 8.70
N ASN A 89 -6.82 -5.96 8.31
CA ASN A 89 -7.03 -6.86 7.18
C ASN A 89 -8.22 -7.80 7.43
N ASP A 90 -8.36 -8.30 8.64
CA ASP A 90 -9.48 -9.19 9.00
C ASP A 90 -10.80 -8.42 9.02
N LEU A 91 -10.83 -7.22 9.60
CA LEU A 91 -11.99 -6.32 9.53
C LEU A 91 -12.35 -5.94 8.09
N GLN A 92 -11.35 -5.69 7.23
CA GLN A 92 -11.59 -5.40 5.82
C GLN A 92 -12.18 -6.61 5.09
N LYS A 93 -11.69 -7.82 5.37
CA LYS A 93 -12.27 -9.06 4.84
C LYS A 93 -13.69 -9.29 5.33
N GLU A 94 -13.95 -9.08 6.62
CA GLU A 94 -15.29 -9.20 7.20
C GLU A 94 -16.25 -8.15 6.67
N PHE A 95 -15.81 -6.90 6.54
CA PHE A 95 -16.60 -5.83 5.93
C PHE A 95 -16.92 -6.13 4.47
N THR A 96 -15.93 -6.62 3.71
CA THR A 96 -16.14 -7.02 2.31
C THR A 96 -17.15 -8.17 2.21
N ARG A 97 -17.06 -9.16 3.11
CA ARG A 97 -18.00 -10.29 3.19
C ARG A 97 -19.41 -9.84 3.59
N ASN A 98 -19.54 -8.91 4.54
CA ASN A 98 -20.83 -8.46 5.07
C ASN A 98 -21.52 -7.40 4.19
N ALA A 99 -20.74 -6.61 3.45
CA ALA A 99 -21.25 -5.56 2.58
C ALA A 99 -21.56 -6.05 1.15
N ASN A 100 -21.37 -7.34 0.84
CA ASN A 100 -21.47 -7.90 -0.52
C ASN A 100 -20.66 -7.09 -1.55
N ILE A 101 -19.58 -6.44 -1.11
CA ILE A 101 -18.70 -5.71 -2.02
C ILE A 101 -17.86 -6.76 -2.74
N PRO A 102 -17.95 -6.87 -4.09
CA PRO A 102 -17.24 -7.91 -4.82
C PRO A 102 -15.75 -7.86 -4.52
N THR A 103 -15.19 -8.99 -4.12
CA THR A 103 -13.75 -9.12 -3.90
C THR A 103 -13.02 -9.09 -5.25
N ALA A 104 -11.72 -8.79 -5.24
CA ALA A 104 -10.91 -8.82 -6.46
C ALA A 104 -10.97 -10.19 -7.18
N SER A 105 -11.17 -11.29 -6.45
CA SER A 105 -11.40 -12.62 -7.04
C SER A 105 -12.74 -12.75 -7.76
N ASP A 106 -13.79 -12.09 -7.27
CA ASP A 106 -15.11 -12.11 -7.92
C ASP A 106 -15.09 -11.34 -9.24
N ILE A 107 -14.28 -10.27 -9.31
CA ILE A 107 -14.07 -9.48 -10.53
C ILE A 107 -13.34 -10.30 -11.60
N SER A 108 -12.31 -11.06 -11.21
CA SER A 108 -11.59 -11.95 -12.14
C SER A 108 -12.49 -13.03 -12.73
N GLY A 109 -13.34 -13.66 -11.90
CA GLY A 109 -14.28 -14.69 -12.37
C GLY A 109 -15.36 -14.14 -13.30
N LEU A 110 -15.79 -12.89 -13.09
CA LEU A 110 -16.68 -12.19 -14.03
C LEU A 110 -16.01 -11.95 -15.37
N PHE A 111 -14.73 -11.56 -15.37
CA PHE A 111 -13.98 -11.29 -16.60
C PHE A 111 -13.80 -12.55 -17.45
N GLU A 112 -13.51 -13.69 -16.83
CA GLU A 112 -13.45 -14.98 -17.53
C GLU A 112 -14.79 -15.36 -18.15
N ARG A 113 -15.90 -15.14 -17.44
CA ARG A 113 -17.24 -15.43 -17.95
C ARG A 113 -17.61 -14.54 -19.13
N VAL A 114 -17.29 -13.25 -19.05
CA VAL A 114 -17.51 -12.31 -20.16
C VAL A 114 -16.69 -12.74 -21.38
N ARG A 115 -15.42 -13.08 -21.18
CA ARG A 115 -14.56 -13.56 -22.25
C ARG A 115 -15.08 -14.85 -22.90
N GLY A 116 -15.61 -15.79 -22.11
CA GLY A 116 -16.26 -16.99 -22.62
C GLY A 116 -17.54 -16.69 -23.43
N MET A 117 -18.31 -15.68 -23.03
CA MET A 117 -19.46 -15.22 -23.81
C MET A 117 -19.03 -14.59 -25.14
N ASP A 118 -17.96 -13.78 -25.15
CA ASP A 118 -17.42 -13.21 -26.39
C ASP A 118 -16.97 -14.29 -27.38
N GLU A 119 -16.25 -15.31 -26.90
CA GLU A 119 -15.83 -16.44 -27.73
C GLU A 119 -17.04 -17.22 -28.28
N MET A 120 -18.08 -17.42 -27.48
CA MET A 120 -19.32 -18.07 -27.94
C MET A 120 -20.04 -17.23 -29.00
N ILE A 121 -20.10 -15.90 -28.82
CA ILE A 121 -20.72 -14.99 -29.78
C ILE A 121 -19.97 -15.02 -31.10
N LEU A 122 -18.64 -14.95 -31.07
CA LEU A 122 -17.81 -15.04 -32.27
C LEU A 122 -17.99 -16.37 -33.01
N ALA A 123 -18.05 -17.48 -32.28
CA ALA A 123 -18.31 -18.80 -32.86
C ALA A 123 -19.68 -18.86 -33.56
N ARG A 124 -20.72 -18.30 -32.94
CA ARG A 124 -22.06 -18.23 -33.54
C ARG A 124 -22.11 -17.33 -34.78
N LEU A 125 -21.40 -16.21 -34.76
CA LEU A 125 -21.30 -15.33 -35.92
C LEU A 125 -20.60 -16.02 -37.08
N SER A 126 -19.51 -16.75 -36.81
CA SER A 126 -18.81 -17.55 -37.83
C SER A 126 -19.72 -18.63 -38.43
N GLU A 127 -20.49 -19.33 -37.59
CA GLU A 127 -21.46 -20.34 -38.04
C GLU A 127 -22.54 -19.73 -38.93
N ILE A 128 -23.03 -18.54 -38.59
CA ILE A 128 -24.02 -17.82 -39.41
C ILE A 128 -23.42 -17.40 -40.76
N GLN A 129 -22.18 -16.92 -40.77
CA GLN A 129 -21.47 -16.53 -41.99
C GLN A 129 -21.29 -17.73 -42.93
N ASP A 130 -20.82 -18.87 -42.42
CA ASP A 130 -20.68 -20.10 -43.21
C ASP A 130 -22.02 -20.57 -43.83
N ARG A 131 -23.13 -20.33 -43.13
CA ARG A 131 -24.47 -20.65 -43.64
C ARG A 131 -24.93 -19.68 -44.72
N LEU A 132 -24.62 -18.39 -44.59
CA LEU A 132 -24.91 -17.39 -45.62
C LEU A 132 -24.13 -17.68 -46.90
N ASP A 133 -22.84 -17.95 -46.79
CA ASP A 133 -21.97 -18.24 -47.94
C ASP A 133 -22.47 -19.47 -48.73
N LYS A 134 -22.96 -20.51 -48.03
CA LYS A 134 -23.58 -21.69 -48.65
C LYS A 134 -24.88 -21.37 -49.39
N ILE A 135 -25.71 -20.49 -48.82
CA ILE A 135 -26.97 -20.07 -49.45
C ILE A 135 -26.67 -19.21 -50.69
N GLU A 136 -25.73 -18.28 -50.57
CA GLU A 136 -25.30 -17.42 -51.69
C GLU A 136 -24.73 -18.25 -52.84
N SER A 137 -23.85 -19.22 -52.54
CA SER A 137 -23.31 -20.15 -53.53
C SER A 137 -24.40 -20.97 -54.23
N ALA A 138 -25.38 -21.47 -53.46
CA ALA A 138 -26.50 -22.23 -54.02
C ALA A 138 -27.42 -21.40 -54.94
N LEU A 139 -27.63 -20.12 -54.60
CA LEU A 139 -28.41 -19.19 -55.44
C LEU A 139 -27.68 -18.83 -56.73
N GLN A 140 -26.35 -18.68 -56.68
CA GLN A 140 -25.53 -18.41 -57.85
C GLN A 140 -25.51 -19.60 -58.82
N ASP A 141 -25.35 -20.82 -58.30
CA ASP A 141 -25.44 -22.06 -59.10
C ASP A 141 -26.80 -22.22 -59.80
N ASP A 142 -27.91 -21.86 -59.13
CA ASP A 142 -29.26 -21.95 -59.72
C ASP A 142 -29.49 -20.88 -60.80
N THR A 143 -28.94 -19.68 -60.60
CA THR A 143 -28.95 -18.60 -61.60
C THR A 143 -28.17 -18.98 -62.85
N ASP A 144 -26.99 -19.60 -62.69
CA ASP A 144 -26.16 -20.08 -63.80
C ASP A 144 -26.82 -21.25 -64.55
N ARG A 145 -27.61 -22.08 -63.87
CA ARG A 145 -28.42 -23.11 -64.53
C ARG A 145 -29.56 -22.51 -65.36
N ASN A 146 -30.30 -21.55 -64.80
CA ASN A 146 -31.43 -20.92 -65.48
C ASN A 146 -31.00 -20.12 -66.73
N THR A 147 -29.84 -19.46 -66.71
CA THR A 147 -29.30 -18.76 -67.88
C THR A 147 -28.81 -19.70 -68.99
N ARG A 148 -28.50 -20.97 -68.67
CA ARG A 148 -28.06 -21.96 -69.64
C ARG A 148 -29.19 -22.58 -70.47
N ASP A 149 -30.41 -22.61 -69.92
CA ASP A 149 -31.59 -23.20 -70.55
C ASP A 149 -32.41 -22.21 -71.41
N THR A 150 -31.95 -20.96 -71.58
CA THR A 150 -32.60 -20.04 -72.54
C THR A 150 -32.08 -20.31 -73.96
N PRO A 151 -32.91 -20.88 -74.87
CA PRO A 151 -32.49 -21.13 -76.24
C PRO A 151 -32.28 -19.81 -76.98
N LYS A 152 -31.16 -19.69 -77.69
CA LYS A 152 -30.91 -18.59 -78.63
C LYS A 152 -31.86 -18.74 -79.82
N ASN A 153 -32.93 -17.94 -79.84
CA ASN A 153 -33.72 -17.69 -81.04
C ASN A 153 -32.93 -16.86 -82.05
#